data_AF-A0A7X3MJL4-F1
#
_entry.id   AF-A0A7X3MJL4-F1
#
_cell.length_a   1.000
_cell.length_b   1.000
_cell.length_c   1.000
_cell.angle_alpha   90.00
_cell.angle_beta   90.00
_cell.angle_gamma   90.00
#
_symmetry.space_group_name_H-M   'P 1'
#
loop_
_entity.id
_entity.type
_entity.pdbx_description
1 polymer ?
#
loop_
_entity_poly.entity_id
_entity_poly.type
_entity_poly.pdbx_seq_one_letter_code
_entity_poly.pdbx_strand_id
1 'polypeptide(L)'
;MTNEQIVSEIRNGYSVTDSMQLLYESNLPLIKKFIKPYTAYEPMEDLLQEAYFGLWGIVERYTTDRENSIIKEIFINNRTMAAVAREQGVTIDRIRQIKEKDCGGYG
;
A
#
# COMPACT_ATOMS: atom_id res chain seq x y z
N MET A 1 0.14 0.46 16.21
CA MET A 1 0.52 0.03 14.84
C MET A 1 0.92 1.27 14.07
N THR A 2 2.04 1.24 13.34
CA THR A 2 2.45 2.36 12.47
C THR A 2 1.75 2.25 11.10
N ASN A 3 1.70 3.35 10.34
CA ASN A 3 1.11 3.36 8.99
C ASN A 3 1.76 2.30 8.08
N GLU A 4 3.07 2.09 8.21
CA GLU A 4 3.85 1.11 7.44
C GLU A 4 3.46 -0.33 7.80
N GLN A 5 3.18 -0.61 9.07
CA GLN A 5 2.74 -1.93 9.54
C GLN A 5 1.34 -2.25 9.05
N ILE A 6 0.43 -1.27 9.09
CA ILE A 6 -0.95 -1.42 8.61
C ILE A 6 -0.98 -1.69 7.10
N VAL A 7 -0.18 -0.96 6.33
CA VAL A 7 -0.02 -1.21 4.88
C VAL A 7 0.60 -2.59 4.62
N SER A 8 1.45 -3.10 5.52
CA SER A 8 2.00 -4.47 5.42
C SER A 8 0.94 -5.55 5.64
N GLU A 9 0.01 -5.38 6.57
CA GLU A 9 -1.10 -6.32 6.79
C GLU A 9 -2.04 -6.36 5.57
N ILE A 10 -2.40 -5.17 5.05
CA ILE A 10 -3.20 -5.04 3.81
C ILE A 10 -2.52 -5.78 2.65
N ARG A 11 -1.20 -5.66 2.51
CA ARG A 11 -0.39 -6.34 1.48
C ARG A 11 -0.32 -7.85 1.60
N ASN A 12 -0.47 -8.38 2.81
CA ASN A 12 -0.46 -9.81 3.06
C ASN A 12 -1.86 -10.42 2.95
N GLY A 13 -2.90 -9.61 2.70
CA GLY A 13 -4.29 -10.05 2.64
C GLY A 13 -4.89 -10.35 4.03
N TYR A 14 -4.18 -10.02 5.10
CA TYR A 14 -4.66 -10.18 6.46
C TYR A 14 -5.50 -8.97 6.85
N SER A 15 -6.77 -9.23 7.16
CA SER A 15 -7.78 -8.23 7.58
C SER A 15 -7.64 -6.88 6.87
N VAL A 16 -7.75 -6.90 5.54
CA VAL A 16 -7.63 -5.72 4.67
C VAL A 16 -8.56 -4.60 5.12
N THR A 17 -9.81 -4.95 5.43
CA THR A 17 -10.83 -3.99 5.86
C THR A 17 -10.48 -3.31 7.18
N ASP A 18 -10.08 -4.08 8.20
CA ASP A 18 -9.74 -3.54 9.52
C ASP A 18 -8.47 -2.70 9.48
N SER A 19 -7.48 -3.18 8.72
CA SER A 19 -6.23 -2.45 8.51
C SER A 19 -6.49 -1.14 7.77
N MET A 20 -7.34 -1.15 6.75
CA MET A 20 -7.68 0.06 6.01
C MET A 20 -8.47 1.07 6.86
N GLN A 21 -9.35 0.57 7.72
CA GLN A 21 -10.05 1.40 8.71
C GLN A 21 -9.07 2.02 9.72
N LEU A 22 -8.13 1.23 10.27
CA LEU A 22 -7.08 1.73 11.16
C LEU A 22 -6.20 2.80 10.50
N LEU A 23 -5.85 2.62 9.22
CA LEU A 23 -5.07 3.60 8.47
C LEU A 23 -5.85 4.90 8.30
N TYR A 24 -7.14 4.80 7.97
CA TYR A 24 -7.99 5.96 7.81
C TYR A 24 -8.20 6.71 9.13
N GLU A 25 -8.52 6.01 10.22
CA GLU A 25 -8.73 6.60 11.55
C GLU A 25 -7.46 7.28 12.08
N SER A 26 -6.30 6.66 11.88
CA SER A 26 -5.01 7.23 12.30
C SER A 26 -4.67 8.52 11.55
N ASN A 27 -5.00 8.60 10.26
CA ASN A 27 -4.75 9.78 9.42
C ASN A 27 -5.91 10.79 9.43
N LEU A 28 -7.03 10.48 10.09
CA LEU A 28 -8.24 11.31 10.12
C LEU A 28 -7.99 12.76 10.59
N PRO A 29 -7.17 13.04 11.64
CA PRO A 29 -6.91 14.42 12.04
C PRO A 29 -6.18 15.24 10.96
N LEU A 30 -5.31 14.58 10.18
CA LEU A 30 -4.60 15.20 9.08
C LEU A 30 -5.52 15.40 7.87
N ILE A 31 -6.31 14.39 7.51
CA ILE A 31 -7.33 14.47 6.46
C ILE A 31 -8.30 15.62 6.76
N LYS A 32 -8.81 15.71 8.01
CA LYS A 32 -9.68 16.80 8.46
C LYS A 32 -9.07 18.19 8.28
N LYS A 33 -7.76 18.34 8.47
CA LYS A 33 -7.06 19.62 8.21
C LYS A 33 -7.04 19.97 6.72
N PHE A 34 -6.84 18.97 5.85
CA PHE A 34 -6.82 19.17 4.40
C PHE A 34 -8.19 19.42 3.79
N ILE A 35 -9.25 18.76 4.29
CA ILE A 35 -10.61 18.95 3.77
C ILE A 35 -11.29 20.22 4.30
N LYS A 36 -10.84 20.78 5.42
CA LYS A 36 -11.44 21.96 6.07
C LYS A 36 -11.69 23.16 5.13
N PRO A 37 -10.80 23.53 4.20
CA PRO A 37 -11.07 24.61 3.24
C PRO A 37 -12.21 24.28 2.26
N TYR A 38 -12.46 22.99 2.02
CA TYR A 38 -13.44 22.51 1.06
C TYR A 38 -14.85 22.35 1.66
N THR A 39 -14.99 22.41 2.99
CA THR A 39 -16.30 22.31 3.67
C THR A 39 -17.23 23.48 3.39
N ALA A 40 -16.73 24.54 2.74
CA ALA A 40 -17.54 25.64 2.24
C ALA A 40 -18.31 25.28 0.96
N TYR A 41 -17.90 24.22 0.26
CA TYR A 41 -18.45 23.80 -1.02
C TYR A 41 -19.23 22.49 -0.91
N GLU A 42 -18.74 21.55 -0.09
CA GLU A 42 -19.34 20.22 0.05
C GLU A 42 -19.53 19.83 1.52
N PRO A 43 -20.52 18.99 1.84
CA PRO A 43 -20.69 18.45 3.19
C PRO A 43 -19.43 17.71 3.67
N MET A 44 -19.16 17.83 4.97
CA MET A 44 -18.02 17.17 5.60
C MET A 44 -18.05 15.65 5.40
N GLU A 45 -19.22 15.02 5.43
CA GLU A 45 -19.38 13.58 5.26
C GLU A 45 -18.97 13.11 3.86
N ASP A 46 -19.33 13.87 2.83
CA ASP A 46 -18.98 13.55 1.44
C ASP A 46 -17.48 13.74 1.20
N LEU A 47 -16.90 14.83 1.73
CA LEU A 47 -15.45 15.07 1.67
C LEU A 47 -14.63 13.99 2.39
N LEU A 48 -15.16 13.44 3.49
CA LEU A 48 -14.54 12.34 4.22
C LEU A 48 -14.61 11.02 3.43
N GLN A 49 -15.73 10.75 2.76
CA GLN A 49 -15.87 9.59 1.87
C GLN A 49 -14.91 9.66 0.68
N GLU A 50 -14.83 10.81 0.01
CA GLU A 50 -13.89 11.02 -1.10
C GLU A 50 -12.43 10.85 -0.66
N ALA A 51 -12.07 11.35 0.53
CA ALA A 51 -10.75 11.14 1.10
C ALA A 51 -10.45 9.66 1.38
N TYR A 52 -11.44 8.88 1.82
CA TYR A 52 -11.31 7.44 2.02
C TYR A 52 -11.06 6.70 0.69
N PHE A 53 -11.81 7.02 -0.37
CA PHE A 53 -11.59 6.43 -1.69
C PHE A 53 -10.23 6.81 -2.29
N GLY A 54 -9.81 8.06 -2.11
CA GLY A 54 -8.48 8.52 -2.51
C GLY A 54 -7.37 7.73 -1.80
N LEU A 55 -7.51 7.50 -0.49
CA LEU A 55 -6.58 6.72 0.31
C LEU A 55 -6.53 5.26 -0.16
N TRP A 56 -7.68 4.64 -0.45
CA TRP A 56 -7.76 3.29 -1.00
C TRP A 56 -7.00 3.17 -2.32
N GLY A 57 -7.25 4.09 -3.27
CA GLY A 57 -6.56 4.08 -4.56
C GLY A 57 -5.05 4.32 -4.47
N ILE A 58 -4.58 5.06 -3.46
CA ILE A 58 -3.14 5.20 -3.18
C ILE A 58 -2.57 3.89 -2.66
N VAL A 59 -3.23 3.25 -1.70
CA VAL A 59 -2.79 1.95 -1.16
C VAL A 59 -2.72 0.90 -2.27
N GLU A 60 -3.75 0.80 -3.10
CA GLU A 60 -3.81 -0.12 -4.25
C GLU A 60 -2.64 0.10 -5.23
N ARG A 61 -2.39 1.35 -5.64
CA ARG A 61 -1.28 1.69 -6.56
C ARG A 61 0.09 1.39 -5.97
N TYR A 62 0.30 1.70 -4.69
CA TYR A 62 1.56 1.39 -3.99
C TYR A 62 1.74 -0.10 -3.68
N THR A 63 0.68 -0.91 -3.77
CA THR A 63 0.78 -2.38 -3.74
C THR A 63 1.13 -2.99 -5.09
N THR A 64 0.72 -2.41 -6.22
CA THR A 64 0.99 -2.95 -7.57
C THR A 64 2.34 -2.52 -8.17
N ASP A 65 2.76 -1.27 -8.00
CA ASP A 65 3.99 -0.77 -8.67
C ASP A 65 5.27 -1.27 -8.00
N ARG A 66 5.22 -1.50 -6.69
CA ARG A 66 6.37 -1.97 -5.90
C ARG A 66 6.72 -3.41 -6.20
N GLU A 67 5.72 -4.29 -6.34
CA GLU A 67 5.94 -5.69 -6.69
C GLU A 67 6.48 -5.82 -8.12
N ASN A 68 5.92 -5.05 -9.07
CA ASN A 68 6.45 -4.93 -10.43
C ASN A 68 7.88 -4.39 -10.48
N SER A 69 8.22 -3.39 -9.65
CA SER A 69 9.58 -2.88 -9.56
C SER A 69 10.55 -3.94 -9.01
N ILE A 70 10.14 -4.71 -8.00
CA ILE A 70 10.96 -5.79 -7.43
C ILE A 70 11.25 -6.87 -8.48
N ILE A 71 10.24 -7.26 -9.27
CA ILE A 71 10.39 -8.22 -10.36
C ILE A 71 11.36 -7.69 -11.43
N LYS A 72 11.22 -6.42 -11.84
CA LYS A 72 12.16 -5.79 -12.79
C LYS A 72 13.59 -5.74 -12.25
N GLU A 73 13.78 -5.38 -10.99
CA GLU A 73 15.10 -5.33 -10.37
C GLU A 73 15.79 -6.70 -10.33
N ILE A 74 15.02 -7.76 -10.09
CA ILE A 74 15.54 -9.13 -10.00
C ILE A 74 15.78 -9.74 -11.37
N PHE A 75 14.84 -9.60 -12.30
CA PHE A 75 14.87 -10.28 -13.59
C PHE A 75 15.53 -9.47 -14.71
N ILE A 76 15.43 -8.14 -14.68
CA ILE A 76 16.01 -7.27 -15.72
C ILE A 76 17.38 -6.74 -15.28
N ASN A 77 17.48 -6.30 -14.03
CA ASN A 77 18.72 -5.69 -13.50
C ASN A 77 19.65 -6.71 -12.80
N ASN A 78 19.30 -8.01 -12.80
CA ASN A 78 20.08 -9.11 -12.21
C ASN A 78 20.50 -8.86 -10.75
N ARG A 79 19.73 -8.08 -9.99
CA ARG A 79 20.04 -7.79 -8.59
C ARG A 79 19.65 -8.97 -7.72
N THR A 80 20.44 -9.20 -6.67
CA THR A 80 20.15 -10.29 -5.73
C THR A 80 18.92 -9.96 -4.90
N MET A 81 18.12 -10.98 -4.59
CA MET A 81 16.92 -10.84 -3.75
C MET A 81 17.26 -10.21 -2.39
N ALA A 82 18.44 -10.48 -1.84
CA ALA A 82 18.92 -9.88 -0.60
C ALA A 82 19.20 -8.37 -0.72
N ALA A 83 19.75 -7.91 -1.86
CA ALA A 83 19.98 -6.49 -2.11
C ALA A 83 18.66 -5.74 -2.28
N VAL A 84 17.75 -6.27 -3.08
CA VAL A 84 16.42 -5.69 -3.30
C VAL A 84 15.61 -5.67 -2.00
N ALA A 85 15.68 -6.72 -1.18
CA ALA A 85 15.03 -6.80 0.13
C ALA A 85 15.53 -5.71 1.09
N ARG A 86 16.85 -5.50 1.15
CA ARG A 86 17.46 -4.48 2.00
C ARG A 86 17.12 -3.06 1.55
N GLU A 87 17.11 -2.80 0.25
CA GLU A 87 16.80 -1.49 -0.32
C GLU A 87 15.32 -1.15 -0.24
N GLN A 88 14.44 -2.15 -0.39
CA GLN A 88 12.99 -1.99 -0.31
C GLN A 88 12.46 -2.16 1.11
N GLY A 89 13.30 -2.44 2.11
CA GLY A 89 12.88 -2.63 3.50
C GLY A 89 11.88 -3.78 3.69
N VAL A 90 12.03 -4.87 2.94
CA VAL A 90 11.17 -6.07 3.02
C VAL A 90 12.00 -7.31 3.34
N THR A 91 11.36 -8.35 3.86
CA THR A 91 12.04 -9.63 4.10
C THR A 91 12.34 -10.35 2.79
N ILE A 92 13.41 -11.15 2.79
CA ILE A 92 13.81 -11.97 1.63
C ILE A 92 12.70 -12.96 1.27
N ASP A 93 11.97 -13.49 2.25
CA ASP A 93 10.85 -14.41 2.04
C ASP A 93 9.69 -13.74 1.30
N ARG A 94 9.41 -12.46 1.55
CA ARG A 94 8.40 -11.71 0.79
C ARG A 94 8.82 -11.54 -0.68
N ILE A 95 10.10 -11.31 -0.95
CA ILE A 95 10.62 -11.25 -2.32
C ILE A 95 10.49 -12.60 -3.03
N ARG A 96 10.70 -13.71 -2.30
CA ARG A 96 10.50 -15.07 -2.83
C ARG A 96 9.04 -15.33 -3.18
N GLN A 97 8.11 -14.97 -2.31
CA GLN A 97 6.67 -15.10 -2.56
C GLN A 97 6.19 -14.27 -3.75
N ILE A 98 6.67 -13.02 -3.90
CA ILE A 98 6.33 -12.17 -5.06
C ILE A 98 6.81 -12.80 -6.37
N LYS A 99 8.03 -13.32 -6.38
CA LYS A 99 8.59 -14.03 -7.54
C LYS A 99 7.80 -15.31 -7.88
N GLU A 100 7.42 -16.09 -6.87
CA GLU A 100 6.67 -17.33 -7.06
C GLU A 100 5.23 -17.08 -7.52
N LYS A 101 4.59 -16.01 -7.03
CA LYS A 101 3.23 -15.61 -7.41
C LYS A 101 3.12 -15.22 -8.89
N ASP A 102 4.13 -14.53 -9.43
CA ASP A 102 4.15 -14.09 -10.83
C ASP A 102 4.56 -15.22 -11.80
N CYS A 103 5.42 -16.14 -11.35
CA CYS A 103 5.78 -17.34 -12.12
C CYS A 103 4.70 -18.44 -12.10
N GLY A 104 3.65 -18.33 -11.27
CA GLY A 104 2.56 -19.30 -11.18
C GLY A 104 1.40 -19.10 -12.16
N GLY A 105 1.45 -18.07 -13.02
CA GLY A 105 0.34 -17.68 -13.91
C GLY A 105 0.41 -18.18 -15.36
N TYR A 106 1.47 -18.91 -15.74
CA TYR A 106 1.58 -19.54 -17.06
C TYR A 106 1.68 -21.06 -16.88
N GLY A 107 0.54 -21.69 -16.61
CA GLY A 107 0.33 -23.13 -16.67
C GLY A 107 -0.89 -23.41 -17.53
#